data_AF-A0A7R9FAQ3-F1
#
_entry.id   AF-A0A7R9FAQ3-F1
#
_cell.length_a   1.000
_cell.length_b   1.000
_cell.length_c   1.000
_cell.angle_alpha   90.00
_cell.angle_beta   90.00
_cell.angle_gamma   90.00
#
_symmetry.space_group_name_H-M   'P 1'
#
loop_
_entity.id
_entity.type
_entity.pdbx_description
1 polymer ?
#
loop_
_entity_poly.entity_id
_entity_poly.type
_entity_poly.pdbx_seq_one_letter_code
_entity_poly.pdbx_strand_id
1 'polypeptide(L)'
;MGMMGTFNSSFLRVGKYIITLVLILSSVESNTVCSAVPSDSMVANMIADIYHHHHTDCATLIMDSCHPENDFQERSNNIKTQKSLSRLFIPTTMVGSNKLDYSRVYMSSRRNRPLNIFLSSGPGVALTIKLMSEENWFRRARWLLFLNDSVEHFFSNTNLPVDCNVLVAHQPLASDKVILSEVYRVTRNLPLTENYYGQWCIEEGFTAFSGTYYSRRSHLQGLVLRAAALNMPPTSEVKYKDNKIQYGGYVGLVWNVIEEQMKFRTEYVLAHNMGTGSEVNGTWTGLVGMVVNNKVDVALELFSRSTERVNAIDFSSAVYYDRSGPELELARSWNARLLAQTSPSSGHIWPRPGPVLARYDLSTWNYVR
;
A
#
# COMPACT_ATOMS: atom_id res chain seq x y z
N MET A 1 -0.88 -11.93 -101.19
CA MET A 1 0.57 -11.80 -100.95
C MET A 1 0.75 -10.71 -99.90
N GLY A 2 1.24 -10.89 -98.69
CA GLY A 2 1.87 -12.04 -98.03
C GLY A 2 2.70 -11.50 -96.86
N MET A 3 2.48 -12.09 -95.68
CA MET A 3 3.35 -12.21 -94.49
C MET A 3 3.77 -10.94 -93.72
N MET A 4 3.40 -10.78 -92.43
CA MET A 4 3.84 -11.47 -91.20
C MET A 4 5.23 -11.03 -90.70
N GLY A 5 5.31 -10.64 -89.42
CA GLY A 5 6.60 -10.43 -88.74
C GLY A 5 6.54 -9.82 -87.33
N THR A 6 6.04 -10.60 -86.37
CA THR A 6 6.60 -10.78 -84.99
C THR A 6 6.68 -9.61 -83.99
N PHE A 7 5.79 -9.66 -82.99
CA PHE A 7 5.93 -8.98 -81.68
C PHE A 7 6.89 -9.77 -80.77
N ASN A 8 7.90 -9.08 -80.24
CA ASN A 8 8.97 -9.65 -79.42
C ASN A 8 8.54 -9.72 -77.94
N SER A 9 8.72 -10.89 -77.31
CA SER A 9 8.21 -11.29 -75.98
C SER A 9 9.09 -10.84 -74.80
N SER A 10 9.92 -9.81 -74.98
CA SER A 10 10.96 -9.40 -74.02
C SER A 10 10.54 -8.32 -73.01
N PHE A 11 9.41 -7.62 -73.22
CA PHE A 11 8.95 -6.56 -72.32
C PHE A 11 8.14 -7.05 -71.10
N LEU A 12 7.62 -8.29 -71.13
CA LEU A 12 6.79 -8.85 -70.06
C LEU A 12 7.60 -9.51 -68.92
N ARG A 13 8.93 -9.64 -69.05
CA ARG A 13 9.78 -10.21 -67.99
C ARG A 13 10.39 -9.18 -67.05
N VAL A 14 10.66 -7.95 -67.50
CA VAL A 14 11.25 -6.91 -66.63
C VAL A 14 10.23 -6.34 -65.64
N GLY A 15 8.95 -6.24 -66.04
CA GLY A 15 7.87 -5.78 -65.17
C GLY A 15 7.57 -6.71 -63.98
N LYS A 16 7.82 -8.02 -64.10
CA LYS A 16 7.63 -8.96 -62.98
C LYS A 16 8.70 -8.81 -61.90
N TYR A 17 9.96 -8.62 -62.27
CA TYR A 17 11.04 -8.46 -61.28
C TYR A 17 10.97 -7.13 -60.53
N ILE A 18 10.49 -6.06 -61.16
CA ILE A 18 10.32 -4.75 -60.49
C ILE A 18 9.15 -4.79 -59.51
N ILE A 19 8.03 -5.45 -59.86
CA ILE A 19 6.89 -5.61 -58.93
C ILE A 19 7.26 -6.52 -57.76
N THR A 20 8.06 -7.57 -57.97
CA THR A 20 8.56 -8.41 -56.87
C THR A 20 9.57 -7.68 -55.98
N LEU A 21 10.43 -6.80 -56.53
CA LEU A 21 11.36 -6.01 -55.72
C LEU A 21 10.65 -4.92 -54.89
N VAL A 22 9.59 -4.31 -55.43
CA VAL A 22 8.78 -3.32 -54.71
C VAL A 22 7.94 -3.98 -53.60
N LEU A 23 7.50 -5.23 -53.78
CA LEU A 23 6.79 -5.98 -52.73
C LEU A 23 7.70 -6.53 -51.63
N ILE A 24 8.99 -6.76 -51.91
CA ILE A 24 9.97 -7.20 -50.90
C ILE A 24 10.54 -6.01 -50.10
N LEU A 25 10.48 -4.79 -50.64
CA LEU A 25 10.86 -3.57 -49.90
C LEU A 25 9.71 -2.97 -49.09
N SER A 26 8.47 -3.46 -49.22
CA SER A 26 7.35 -3.13 -48.32
C SER A 26 7.19 -4.12 -47.14
N SER A 27 8.08 -5.12 -46.99
CA SER A 27 8.04 -6.08 -45.89
C SER A 27 9.23 -5.97 -44.93
N VAL A 28 10.01 -4.89 -45.00
CA VAL A 28 10.78 -4.45 -43.84
C VAL A 28 9.82 -3.61 -43.02
N GLU A 29 9.00 -4.30 -42.23
CA GLU A 29 8.34 -3.70 -41.09
C GLU A 29 9.42 -2.94 -40.34
N SER A 30 9.29 -1.63 -40.38
CA SER A 30 9.86 -0.75 -39.39
C SER A 30 9.61 -1.41 -38.03
N ASN A 31 10.67 -1.89 -37.40
CA ASN A 31 10.77 -2.07 -35.95
C ASN A 31 10.65 -0.68 -35.30
N THR A 32 9.50 -0.03 -35.50
CA THR A 32 8.98 0.94 -34.56
C THR A 32 8.66 0.13 -33.33
N VAL A 33 9.54 0.26 -32.33
CA VAL A 33 9.23 0.00 -30.93
C VAL A 33 8.05 0.91 -30.59
N CYS A 34 6.85 0.45 -30.94
CA CYS A 34 5.62 1.00 -30.44
C CYS A 34 5.54 0.50 -29.00
N SER A 35 5.61 1.44 -28.05
CA SER A 35 5.00 1.27 -26.73
C SER A 35 3.53 0.91 -26.94
N ALA A 36 3.24 -0.38 -27.10
CA ALA A 36 1.91 -0.87 -27.33
C ALA A 36 1.14 -0.68 -26.02
N VAL A 37 0.22 0.29 -26.02
CA VAL A 37 -0.81 0.39 -24.99
C VAL A 37 -1.50 -0.99 -24.93
N PRO A 38 -1.59 -1.64 -23.76
CA PRO A 38 -2.20 -2.95 -23.66
C PRO A 38 -3.63 -2.88 -24.20
N SER A 39 -4.04 -3.89 -24.97
CA SER A 39 -5.38 -3.91 -25.59
C SER A 39 -6.47 -3.81 -24.51
N ASP A 40 -7.64 -3.24 -24.85
CA ASP A 40 -8.73 -3.05 -23.88
C ASP A 40 -9.15 -4.37 -23.20
N SER A 41 -9.00 -5.51 -23.90
CA SER A 41 -9.22 -6.84 -23.35
C SER A 41 -8.15 -7.27 -22.35
N MET A 42 -6.89 -6.91 -22.60
CA MET A 42 -5.75 -7.19 -21.73
C MET A 42 -5.90 -6.46 -20.38
N VAL A 43 -6.23 -5.17 -20.44
CA VAL A 43 -6.51 -4.33 -19.26
C VAL A 43 -7.65 -4.91 -18.43
N ALA A 44 -8.76 -5.31 -19.07
CA ALA A 44 -9.92 -5.87 -18.37
C ALA A 44 -9.60 -7.22 -17.70
N ASN A 45 -8.86 -8.11 -18.36
CA ASN A 45 -8.45 -9.39 -17.78
C ASN A 45 -7.54 -9.18 -16.56
N MET A 46 -6.58 -8.27 -16.66
CA MET A 46 -5.72 -7.92 -15.52
C MET A 46 -6.52 -7.38 -14.34
N ILE A 47 -7.44 -6.45 -14.59
CA ILE A 47 -8.33 -5.92 -13.55
C ILE A 47 -9.14 -7.05 -12.90
N ALA A 48 -9.67 -7.98 -13.69
CA ALA A 48 -10.44 -9.12 -13.18
C ALA A 48 -9.59 -10.03 -12.28
N ASP A 49 -8.35 -10.34 -12.68
CA ASP A 49 -7.46 -11.18 -11.87
C ASP A 49 -7.11 -10.49 -10.53
N ILE A 50 -6.81 -9.19 -10.55
CA ILE A 50 -6.53 -8.41 -9.33
C ILE A 50 -7.78 -8.34 -8.44
N TYR A 51 -8.95 -8.14 -9.04
CA TYR A 51 -10.24 -8.11 -8.35
C TYR A 51 -10.49 -9.43 -7.60
N HIS A 52 -10.28 -10.57 -8.27
CA HIS A 52 -10.46 -11.90 -7.68
C HIS A 52 -9.40 -12.20 -6.63
N HIS A 53 -8.12 -11.91 -6.90
CA HIS A 53 -7.02 -12.10 -5.96
C HIS A 53 -7.27 -11.39 -4.62
N HIS A 54 -7.89 -10.21 -4.67
CA HIS A 54 -8.15 -9.39 -3.49
C HIS A 54 -9.52 -9.62 -2.83
N HIS A 55 -10.34 -10.56 -3.35
CA HIS A 55 -11.71 -10.80 -2.89
C HIS A 55 -12.51 -9.50 -2.76
N THR A 56 -12.45 -8.69 -3.81
CA THR A 56 -13.19 -7.42 -3.88
C THR A 56 -14.62 -7.69 -4.34
N ASP A 57 -15.60 -6.89 -3.87
CA ASP A 57 -17.02 -7.04 -4.24
C ASP A 57 -17.47 -6.08 -5.35
N CYS A 58 -16.73 -4.98 -5.58
CA CYS A 58 -17.04 -4.01 -6.63
C CYS A 58 -15.80 -3.31 -7.17
N ALA A 59 -15.82 -3.03 -8.47
CA ALA A 59 -14.83 -2.22 -9.15
C ALA A 59 -15.43 -0.85 -9.55
N THR A 60 -14.67 0.22 -9.35
CA THR A 60 -15.05 1.58 -9.77
C THR A 60 -14.02 2.11 -10.75
N LEU A 61 -14.43 2.33 -11.99
CA LEU A 61 -13.63 3.07 -12.96
C LEU A 61 -13.83 4.57 -12.72
N ILE A 62 -12.74 5.27 -12.42
CA ILE A 62 -12.75 6.70 -12.15
C ILE A 62 -12.27 7.44 -13.40
N MET A 63 -13.12 8.35 -13.87
CA MET A 63 -12.83 9.22 -15.00
C MET A 63 -12.36 10.58 -14.50
N ASP A 64 -11.36 11.15 -15.16
CA ASP A 64 -11.03 12.55 -14.96
C ASP A 64 -12.20 13.43 -15.44
N SER A 65 -12.67 14.31 -14.55
CA SER A 65 -13.75 15.26 -14.85
C SER A 65 -13.25 16.71 -14.89
N CYS A 66 -11.95 16.94 -14.71
CA CYS A 66 -11.36 18.27 -14.63
C CYS A 66 -11.04 18.87 -16.01
N HIS A 67 -10.88 18.06 -17.06
CA HIS A 67 -10.52 18.54 -18.41
C HIS A 67 -11.41 17.94 -19.51
N PRO A 68 -12.47 18.67 -19.96
CA PRO A 68 -13.41 18.17 -20.95
C PRO A 68 -12.83 17.95 -22.36
N GLU A 69 -11.67 18.53 -22.67
CA GLU A 69 -11.07 18.46 -24.03
C GLU A 69 -10.36 17.13 -24.34
N ASN A 70 -9.94 16.38 -23.31
CA ASN A 70 -9.37 15.02 -23.44
C ASN A 70 -10.40 13.90 -23.15
N ASP A 71 -11.68 14.27 -22.94
CA ASP A 71 -12.75 13.41 -22.40
C ASP A 71 -13.11 12.23 -23.31
N PHE A 72 -13.15 12.42 -24.64
CA PHE A 72 -13.77 11.42 -25.51
C PHE A 72 -12.99 10.10 -25.58
N GLN A 73 -11.66 10.16 -25.73
CA GLN A 73 -10.84 8.96 -25.84
C GLN A 73 -10.76 8.20 -24.51
N GLU A 74 -10.56 8.92 -23.40
CA GLU A 74 -10.57 8.34 -22.06
C GLU A 74 -11.91 7.68 -21.74
N ARG A 75 -13.02 8.37 -22.04
CA ARG A 75 -14.37 7.84 -21.83
C ARG A 75 -14.67 6.64 -22.72
N SER A 76 -14.23 6.67 -23.97
CA SER A 76 -14.33 5.53 -24.90
C SER A 76 -13.59 4.31 -24.34
N ASN A 77 -12.34 4.49 -23.88
CA ASN A 77 -11.55 3.42 -23.27
C ASN A 77 -12.25 2.85 -22.02
N ASN A 78 -12.69 3.72 -21.11
CA ASN A 78 -13.43 3.29 -19.91
C ASN A 78 -14.70 2.49 -20.25
N ILE A 79 -15.50 2.92 -21.24
CA ILE A 79 -16.70 2.19 -21.66
C ILE A 79 -16.33 0.82 -22.23
N LYS A 80 -15.27 0.73 -23.03
CA LYS A 80 -14.79 -0.56 -23.58
C LYS A 80 -14.31 -1.49 -22.48
N THR A 81 -13.50 -0.98 -21.54
CA THR A 81 -13.04 -1.74 -20.37
C THR A 81 -14.22 -2.21 -19.52
N GLN A 82 -15.20 -1.35 -19.23
CA GLN A 82 -16.41 -1.71 -18.48
C GLN A 82 -17.20 -2.83 -19.18
N LYS A 83 -17.37 -2.75 -20.51
CA LYS A 83 -18.02 -3.82 -21.29
C LYS A 83 -17.26 -5.13 -21.22
N SER A 84 -15.93 -5.09 -21.30
CA SER A 84 -15.09 -6.28 -21.16
C SER A 84 -15.19 -6.89 -19.75
N LEU A 85 -15.15 -6.06 -18.70
CA LEU A 85 -15.34 -6.49 -17.31
C LEU A 85 -16.73 -7.09 -17.06
N SER A 86 -17.77 -6.52 -17.67
CA SER A 86 -19.13 -7.06 -17.61
C SER A 86 -19.24 -8.47 -18.20
N ARG A 87 -18.51 -8.74 -19.30
CA ARG A 87 -18.42 -10.09 -19.89
C ARG A 87 -17.68 -11.09 -18.99
N LEU A 88 -16.83 -10.60 -18.11
CA LEU A 88 -16.13 -11.38 -17.08
C LEU A 88 -16.93 -11.45 -15.76
N PHE A 89 -18.19 -10.99 -15.76
CA PHE A 89 -19.06 -10.96 -14.58
C PHE A 89 -18.53 -10.11 -13.42
N ILE A 90 -17.71 -9.09 -13.70
CA ILE A 90 -17.19 -8.17 -12.68
C ILE A 90 -18.15 -6.98 -12.52
N PRO A 91 -18.78 -6.81 -11.33
CA PRO A 91 -19.64 -5.66 -11.05
C PRO A 91 -18.82 -4.37 -11.08
N THR A 92 -19.10 -3.52 -12.08
CA THR A 92 -18.30 -2.33 -12.35
C THR A 92 -19.17 -1.08 -12.46
N THR A 93 -18.83 -0.04 -11.73
CA THR A 93 -19.44 1.30 -11.86
C THR A 93 -18.45 2.30 -12.46
N MET A 94 -18.97 3.31 -13.15
CA MET A 94 -18.18 4.41 -13.72
C MET A 94 -18.56 5.71 -13.03
N VAL A 95 -17.58 6.42 -12.48
CA VAL A 95 -17.81 7.65 -11.72
C VAL A 95 -16.80 8.72 -12.15
N GLY A 96 -17.27 9.95 -12.34
CA GLY A 96 -16.37 11.10 -12.57
C GLY A 96 -15.72 11.52 -11.26
N SER A 97 -14.45 11.95 -11.30
CA SER A 97 -13.68 12.32 -10.11
C SER A 97 -14.39 13.35 -9.21
N ASN A 98 -15.11 14.31 -9.79
CA ASN A 98 -15.90 15.32 -9.08
C ASN A 98 -17.16 14.79 -8.36
N LYS A 99 -17.59 13.56 -8.66
CA LYS A 99 -18.77 12.90 -8.06
C LYS A 99 -18.39 11.81 -7.07
N LEU A 100 -17.11 11.64 -6.76
CA LEU A 100 -16.66 10.70 -5.74
C LEU A 100 -17.06 11.20 -4.36
N ASP A 101 -18.15 10.65 -3.82
CA ASP A 101 -18.60 10.90 -2.46
C ASP A 101 -18.30 9.69 -1.55
N TYR A 102 -17.14 9.73 -0.88
CA TYR A 102 -16.73 8.69 0.08
C TYR A 102 -17.44 8.75 1.43
N SER A 103 -18.32 9.74 1.66
CA SER A 103 -19.20 9.70 2.84
C SER A 103 -20.31 8.66 2.67
N ARG A 104 -20.67 8.33 1.41
CA ARG A 104 -21.71 7.36 1.04
C ARG A 104 -21.16 6.03 0.53
N VAL A 105 -19.96 6.03 -0.06
CA VAL A 105 -19.33 4.87 -0.70
C VAL A 105 -18.65 3.99 0.37
N TYR A 106 -19.46 3.07 0.91
CA TYR A 106 -19.11 1.82 1.58
C TYR A 106 -18.35 1.89 2.92
N MET A 107 -19.13 1.79 4.00
CA MET A 107 -18.74 1.03 5.20
C MET A 107 -18.71 -0.48 4.91
N SER A 108 -18.16 -0.92 3.78
CA SER A 108 -17.92 -2.35 3.57
C SER A 108 -16.80 -2.77 4.52
N SER A 109 -16.98 -3.92 5.17
CA SER A 109 -16.07 -4.43 6.20
C SER A 109 -14.60 -4.32 5.78
N ARG A 110 -13.65 -4.25 6.73
CA ARG A 110 -12.20 -4.30 6.44
C ARG A 110 -11.80 -5.44 5.48
N ARG A 111 -12.63 -6.49 5.35
CA ARG A 111 -12.37 -7.64 4.48
C ARG A 111 -12.63 -7.35 3.00
N ASN A 112 -13.64 -6.55 2.65
CA ASN A 112 -14.08 -6.35 1.27
C ASN A 112 -13.99 -4.86 0.87
N ARG A 113 -12.76 -4.40 0.64
CA ARG A 113 -12.50 -3.02 0.17
C ARG A 113 -12.77 -2.93 -1.34
N PRO A 114 -13.45 -1.88 -1.82
CA PRO A 114 -13.66 -1.66 -3.26
C PRO A 114 -12.33 -1.45 -3.99
N LEU A 115 -12.31 -1.81 -5.27
CA LEU A 115 -11.17 -1.59 -6.18
C LEU A 115 -11.47 -0.39 -7.07
N ASN A 116 -10.78 0.71 -6.81
CA ASN A 116 -10.86 1.93 -7.60
C ASN A 116 -9.76 1.98 -8.64
N ILE A 117 -10.10 2.35 -9.86
CA ILE A 117 -9.23 2.17 -11.01
C ILE A 117 -9.16 3.48 -11.80
N PHE A 118 -7.94 3.96 -12.02
CA PHE A 118 -7.63 5.01 -12.97
C PHE A 118 -6.91 4.38 -14.17
N LEU A 119 -7.55 4.42 -15.35
CA LEU A 119 -7.00 3.84 -16.58
C LEU A 119 -5.99 4.76 -17.30
N SER A 120 -5.83 6.00 -16.83
CA SER A 120 -4.94 7.01 -17.39
C SER A 120 -4.16 7.72 -16.28
N SER A 121 -3.07 8.39 -16.67
CA SER A 121 -2.17 9.13 -15.77
C SER A 121 -1.99 10.60 -16.20
N GLY A 122 -3.06 11.20 -16.74
CA GLY A 122 -3.04 12.59 -17.18
C GLY A 122 -2.91 13.61 -16.02
N PRO A 123 -2.63 14.89 -16.33
CA PRO A 123 -2.48 15.94 -15.31
C PRO A 123 -3.70 16.12 -14.39
N GLY A 124 -4.93 15.97 -14.90
CA GLY A 124 -6.13 16.09 -14.07
C GLY A 124 -6.35 14.88 -13.16
N VAL A 125 -5.90 13.68 -13.56
CA VAL A 125 -5.81 12.52 -12.65
C VAL A 125 -4.80 12.78 -11.54
N ALA A 126 -3.62 13.34 -11.85
CA ALA A 126 -2.62 13.69 -10.84
C ALA A 126 -3.17 14.72 -9.83
N LEU A 127 -3.86 15.76 -10.30
CA LEU A 127 -4.52 16.74 -9.43
C LEU A 127 -5.61 16.11 -8.56
N THR A 128 -6.45 15.25 -9.15
CA THR A 128 -7.48 14.50 -8.45
C THR A 128 -6.86 13.66 -7.32
N ILE A 129 -5.83 12.86 -7.63
CA ILE A 129 -5.10 12.03 -6.67
C ILE A 129 -4.49 12.87 -5.55
N LYS A 130 -3.94 14.05 -5.86
CA LYS A 130 -3.39 14.97 -4.87
C LYS A 130 -4.48 15.42 -3.87
N LEU A 131 -5.63 15.90 -4.36
CA LEU A 131 -6.74 16.34 -3.52
C LEU A 131 -7.24 15.19 -2.63
N MET A 132 -7.39 14.00 -3.20
CA MET A 132 -7.80 12.80 -2.47
C MET A 132 -6.82 12.39 -1.36
N SER A 133 -5.53 12.68 -1.56
CA SER A 133 -4.48 12.39 -0.59
C SER A 133 -4.57 13.29 0.65
N GLU A 134 -5.02 14.54 0.47
CA GLU A 134 -5.21 15.51 1.56
C GLU A 134 -6.38 15.09 2.47
N GLU A 135 -7.41 14.47 1.90
CA GLU A 135 -8.56 13.96 2.62
C GLU A 135 -8.41 12.51 3.15
N ASN A 136 -7.23 11.90 3.03
CA ASN A 136 -6.92 10.53 3.46
C ASN A 136 -7.77 9.42 2.78
N TRP A 137 -8.24 9.62 1.55
CA TRP A 137 -9.11 8.65 0.87
C TRP A 137 -8.41 7.31 0.60
N PHE A 138 -7.08 7.32 0.41
CA PHE A 138 -6.28 6.14 0.09
C PHE A 138 -6.29 5.02 1.14
N ARG A 139 -6.73 5.30 2.37
CA ARG A 139 -6.82 4.30 3.46
C ARG A 139 -8.09 3.45 3.38
N ARG A 140 -9.11 3.89 2.65
CA ARG A 140 -10.47 3.32 2.68
C ARG A 140 -10.75 2.30 1.58
N ALA A 141 -9.93 2.29 0.53
CA ALA A 141 -10.14 1.46 -0.65
C ALA A 141 -8.82 0.93 -1.20
N ARG A 142 -8.91 0.00 -2.15
CA ARG A 142 -7.77 -0.39 -2.98
C ARG A 142 -7.77 0.45 -4.25
N TRP A 143 -6.59 0.80 -4.72
CA TRP A 143 -6.39 1.69 -5.85
C TRP A 143 -5.47 1.00 -6.85
N LEU A 144 -5.86 1.04 -8.12
CA LEU A 144 -5.06 0.58 -9.24
C LEU A 144 -4.93 1.74 -10.23
N LEU A 145 -3.70 2.17 -10.49
CA LEU A 145 -3.40 3.23 -11.43
C LEU A 145 -2.59 2.65 -12.60
N PHE A 146 -3.01 2.95 -13.82
CA PHE A 146 -2.21 2.67 -15.02
C PHE A 146 -1.36 3.90 -15.34
N LEU A 147 -0.04 3.73 -15.24
CA LEU A 147 0.91 4.82 -15.34
C LEU A 147 1.85 4.63 -16.53
N ASN A 148 1.97 5.67 -17.35
CA ASN A 148 2.91 5.73 -18.48
C ASN A 148 4.15 6.58 -18.17
N ASP A 149 4.16 7.28 -17.04
CA ASP A 149 5.24 8.17 -16.58
C ASP A 149 6.00 7.54 -15.39
N SER A 150 7.03 8.21 -14.89
CA SER A 150 7.72 7.83 -13.66
C SER A 150 6.78 7.89 -12.45
N VAL A 151 6.77 6.82 -11.66
CA VAL A 151 6.04 6.72 -10.38
C VAL A 151 6.45 7.86 -9.43
N GLU A 152 7.76 8.10 -9.28
CA GLU A 152 8.30 9.14 -8.40
C GLU A 152 7.82 10.54 -8.83
N HIS A 153 7.88 10.82 -10.15
CA HIS A 153 7.46 12.10 -10.69
C HIS A 153 5.95 12.35 -10.45
N PHE A 154 5.12 11.36 -10.78
CA PHE A 154 3.66 11.44 -10.65
C PHE A 154 3.21 11.64 -9.19
N PHE A 155 3.86 10.99 -8.22
CA PHE A 155 3.50 11.04 -6.80
C PHE A 155 4.37 12.01 -5.97
N SER A 156 5.17 12.85 -6.61
CA SER A 156 6.09 13.80 -5.94
C SER A 156 5.41 14.69 -4.90
N ASN A 157 4.18 15.14 -5.18
CA ASN A 157 3.40 16.03 -4.32
C ASN A 157 2.17 15.36 -3.69
N THR A 158 2.14 14.04 -3.63
CA THR A 158 0.99 13.26 -3.14
C THR A 158 1.35 12.54 -1.85
N ASN A 159 0.47 12.68 -0.85
CA ASN A 159 0.65 12.00 0.44
C ASN A 159 0.00 10.61 0.43
N LEU A 160 0.79 9.57 0.15
CA LEU A 160 0.34 8.18 0.22
C LEU A 160 0.76 7.58 1.57
N PRO A 161 -0.13 7.47 2.58
CA PRO A 161 0.27 6.97 3.89
C PRO A 161 0.59 5.46 3.83
N VAL A 162 1.43 4.95 4.75
CA VAL A 162 1.88 3.54 4.74
C VAL A 162 0.75 2.51 4.68
N ASP A 163 -0.42 2.83 5.26
CA ASP A 163 -1.58 1.95 5.37
C ASP A 163 -2.51 2.01 4.16
N CYS A 164 -2.10 2.68 3.08
CA CYS A 164 -2.81 2.65 1.82
C CYS A 164 -2.62 1.33 1.06
N ASN A 165 -3.51 1.09 0.10
CA ASN A 165 -3.42 0.02 -0.88
C ASN A 165 -3.41 0.64 -2.28
N VAL A 166 -2.27 1.21 -2.68
CA VAL A 166 -2.10 1.78 -4.02
C VAL A 166 -1.17 0.89 -4.82
N LEU A 167 -1.69 0.37 -5.92
CA LEU A 167 -0.96 -0.39 -6.92
C LEU A 167 -0.82 0.46 -8.18
N VAL A 168 0.37 0.46 -8.74
CA VAL A 168 0.67 1.09 -10.03
C VAL A 168 1.01 -0.02 -11.01
N ALA A 169 0.24 -0.11 -12.09
CA ALA A 169 0.51 -0.94 -13.23
C ALA A 169 1.31 -0.12 -14.25
N HIS A 170 2.48 -0.62 -14.61
CA HIS A 170 3.31 -0.06 -15.68
C HIS A 170 3.84 -1.19 -16.55
N GLN A 171 3.96 -0.94 -17.84
CA GLN A 171 4.50 -1.91 -18.79
C GLN A 171 5.91 -1.47 -19.19
N PRO A 172 6.96 -2.23 -18.85
CA PRO A 172 8.31 -1.94 -19.31
C PRO A 172 8.40 -1.95 -20.84
N LEU A 173 9.25 -1.11 -21.39
CA LEU A 173 9.56 -1.10 -22.83
C LEU A 173 10.04 -2.49 -23.26
N ALA A 174 9.46 -3.01 -24.34
CA ALA A 174 9.76 -4.33 -24.91
C ALA A 174 9.41 -5.54 -24.03
N SER A 175 8.53 -5.39 -23.04
CA SER A 175 7.97 -6.49 -22.24
C SER A 175 6.52 -6.77 -22.62
N ASP A 176 6.15 -8.05 -22.72
CA ASP A 176 4.77 -8.53 -22.81
C ASP A 176 4.09 -8.59 -21.42
N LYS A 177 4.87 -8.43 -20.35
CA LYS A 177 4.42 -8.42 -18.96
C LYS A 177 4.15 -7.02 -18.46
N VAL A 178 3.05 -6.85 -17.73
CA VAL A 178 2.74 -5.67 -16.93
C VAL A 178 3.27 -5.91 -15.53
N ILE A 179 4.06 -4.96 -15.01
CA ILE A 179 4.56 -4.99 -13.65
C ILE A 179 3.60 -4.20 -12.75
N LEU A 180 3.27 -4.80 -11.61
CA LEU A 180 2.54 -4.15 -10.56
C LEU A 180 3.49 -3.80 -9.43
N SER A 181 3.55 -2.51 -9.11
CA SER A 181 4.27 -1.99 -7.97
C SER A 181 3.30 -1.46 -6.92
N GLU A 182 3.56 -1.77 -5.67
CA GLU A 182 2.90 -1.16 -4.53
C GLU A 182 3.62 0.13 -4.15
N VAL A 183 2.86 1.21 -3.94
CA VAL A 183 3.42 2.55 -3.75
C VAL A 183 2.86 3.17 -2.47
N TYR A 184 3.76 3.66 -1.60
CA TYR A 184 3.40 4.37 -0.38
C TYR A 184 4.57 5.26 0.10
N ARG A 185 4.31 6.09 1.12
CA ARG A 185 5.29 6.94 1.77
C ARG A 185 5.19 6.79 3.29
N VAL A 186 6.32 6.63 3.96
CA VAL A 186 6.37 6.49 5.43
C VAL A 186 5.91 7.79 6.10
N THR A 187 6.43 8.92 5.64
CA THR A 187 5.97 10.26 6.02
C THR A 187 6.24 11.24 4.87
N ARG A 188 5.57 12.39 4.85
CA ARG A 188 5.67 13.38 3.77
C ARG A 188 7.11 13.80 3.43
N ASN A 189 8.00 13.76 4.42
CA ASN A 189 9.39 14.21 4.28
C ASN A 189 10.37 13.10 3.88
N LEU A 190 9.91 11.86 3.72
CA LEU A 190 10.75 10.73 3.31
C LEU A 190 10.43 10.31 1.87
N PRO A 191 11.37 9.67 1.15
CA PRO A 191 11.18 9.24 -0.23
C PRO A 191 9.98 8.31 -0.42
N LEU A 192 9.41 8.30 -1.63
CA LEU A 192 8.38 7.34 -1.98
C LEU A 192 9.00 5.94 -1.93
N THR A 193 8.22 4.96 -1.48
CA THR A 193 8.57 3.55 -1.57
C THR A 193 7.79 2.93 -2.70
N GLU A 194 8.50 2.32 -3.63
CA GLU A 194 7.96 1.49 -4.69
C GLU A 194 8.47 0.07 -4.50
N ASN A 195 7.56 -0.86 -4.21
CA ASN A 195 7.90 -2.26 -4.00
C ASN A 195 7.21 -3.13 -5.04
N TYR A 196 7.94 -4.11 -5.58
CA TYR A 196 7.34 -5.10 -6.46
C TYR A 196 6.18 -5.83 -5.77
N TYR A 197 5.01 -5.80 -6.41
CA TYR A 197 3.79 -6.45 -5.94
C TYR A 197 3.49 -7.73 -6.72
N GLY A 198 3.79 -7.74 -8.01
CA GLY A 198 3.53 -8.87 -8.88
C GLY A 198 3.69 -8.50 -10.35
N GLN A 199 3.37 -9.46 -11.20
CA GLN A 199 3.35 -9.28 -12.64
C GLN A 199 2.09 -9.90 -13.22
N TRP A 200 1.71 -9.43 -14.40
CA TRP A 200 0.59 -9.96 -15.14
C TRP A 200 0.97 -10.13 -16.61
N CYS A 201 0.62 -11.26 -17.21
CA CYS A 201 0.66 -11.44 -18.65
C CYS A 201 -0.53 -12.30 -19.11
N ILE A 202 -0.79 -12.33 -20.42
CA ILE A 202 -1.95 -13.03 -20.99
C ILE A 202 -1.87 -14.54 -20.75
N GLU A 203 -0.66 -15.11 -20.78
CA GLU A 203 -0.45 -16.56 -20.70
C GLU A 203 -0.55 -17.09 -19.26
N GLU A 204 0.04 -16.37 -18.30
CA GLU A 204 0.17 -16.80 -16.90
C GLU A 204 -0.91 -16.18 -15.98
N GLY A 205 -1.59 -15.12 -16.43
CA GLY A 205 -2.48 -14.31 -15.59
C GLY A 205 -1.71 -13.55 -14.51
N PHE A 206 -2.39 -13.21 -13.41
CA PHE A 206 -1.76 -12.50 -12.30
C PHE A 206 -0.90 -13.40 -11.41
N THR A 207 0.39 -13.08 -11.31
CA THR A 207 1.32 -13.70 -10.37
C THR A 207 1.72 -12.69 -9.30
N ALA A 208 1.20 -12.87 -8.09
CA ALA A 208 1.49 -12.03 -6.94
C ALA A 208 2.82 -12.40 -6.26
N PHE A 209 3.43 -11.43 -5.59
CA PHE A 209 4.49 -11.65 -4.63
C PHE A 209 4.01 -12.57 -3.49
N SER A 210 4.83 -13.55 -3.11
CA SER A 210 4.47 -14.62 -2.16
C SER A 210 4.49 -14.22 -0.67
N GLY A 211 4.87 -12.99 -0.34
CA GLY A 211 4.90 -12.50 1.03
C GLY A 211 3.63 -11.77 1.48
N THR A 212 3.59 -11.40 2.75
CA THR A 212 2.44 -10.73 3.35
C THR A 212 2.43 -9.23 3.04
N TYR A 213 1.28 -8.58 3.27
CA TYR A 213 1.16 -7.13 3.17
C TYR A 213 2.21 -6.38 4.04
N TYR A 214 2.54 -6.95 5.20
CA TYR A 214 3.49 -6.36 6.14
C TYR A 214 4.94 -6.68 5.83
N SER A 215 5.24 -7.85 5.26
CA SER A 215 6.63 -8.19 4.90
C SER A 215 7.18 -7.23 3.84
N ARG A 216 6.31 -6.71 2.97
CA ARG A 216 6.66 -5.66 1.99
C ARG A 216 6.80 -4.26 2.60
N ARG A 217 6.38 -4.04 3.86
CA ARG A 217 6.41 -2.75 4.56
C ARG A 217 7.32 -2.78 5.79
N SER A 218 8.34 -3.61 5.77
CA SER A 218 9.22 -3.88 6.90
C SER A 218 10.29 -2.80 7.12
N HIS A 219 10.25 -1.69 6.39
CA HIS A 219 11.24 -0.61 6.50
C HIS A 219 10.57 0.76 6.64
N LEU A 220 10.85 1.47 7.72
CA LEU A 220 10.38 2.83 8.00
C LEU A 220 11.43 3.90 7.65
N GLN A 221 12.38 3.59 6.76
CA GLN A 221 13.31 4.56 6.16
C GLN A 221 14.07 5.45 7.17
N GLY A 222 14.41 4.91 8.36
CA GLY A 222 15.13 5.66 9.38
C GLY A 222 14.28 6.73 10.10
N LEU A 223 12.95 6.69 10.00
CA LEU A 223 12.03 7.57 10.71
C LEU A 223 12.43 7.70 12.19
N VAL A 224 12.42 8.92 12.73
CA VAL A 224 12.65 9.14 14.16
C VAL A 224 11.28 9.26 14.84
N LEU A 225 10.97 8.34 15.75
CA LEU A 225 9.77 8.38 16.57
C LEU A 225 10.09 8.92 17.96
N ARG A 226 9.31 9.90 18.42
CA ARG A 226 9.35 10.36 19.81
C ARG A 226 8.53 9.40 20.65
N ALA A 227 9.17 8.75 21.62
CA ALA A 227 8.52 7.77 22.47
C ALA A 227 8.49 8.22 23.93
N ALA A 228 7.31 8.25 24.55
CA ALA A 228 7.23 8.46 25.98
C ALA A 228 7.71 7.21 26.73
N ALA A 229 8.69 7.43 27.60
CA ALA A 229 9.29 6.41 28.46
C ALA A 229 8.94 6.68 29.92
N LEU A 230 8.46 5.65 30.60
CA LEU A 230 8.19 5.66 32.04
C LEU A 230 9.11 4.63 32.70
N ASN A 231 9.55 4.89 33.93
CA ASN A 231 10.39 3.95 34.67
C ASN A 231 9.51 3.15 35.65
N MET A 232 9.04 1.97 35.25
CA MET A 232 8.30 1.04 36.11
C MET A 232 8.90 -0.38 36.03
N PRO A 233 10.00 -0.65 36.74
CA PRO A 233 10.56 -2.00 36.75
C PRO A 233 9.56 -3.03 37.32
N PRO A 234 9.48 -4.26 36.77
CA PRO A 234 10.32 -4.80 35.69
C PRO A 234 9.75 -4.58 34.27
N THR A 235 8.59 -3.92 34.12
CA THR A 235 7.92 -3.77 32.81
C THR A 235 8.68 -2.81 31.90
N SER A 236 9.15 -1.70 32.48
CA SER A 236 9.91 -0.65 31.80
C SER A 236 11.06 -0.17 32.68
N GLU A 237 12.26 -0.12 32.12
CA GLU A 237 13.45 0.39 32.83
C GLU A 237 14.05 1.54 32.06
N VAL A 238 14.25 2.68 32.71
CA VAL A 238 14.97 3.82 32.14
C VAL A 238 16.37 3.85 32.74
N LYS A 239 17.37 3.68 31.88
CA LYS A 239 18.79 3.83 32.23
C LYS A 239 19.40 4.99 31.47
N TYR A 240 20.41 5.64 32.04
CA TYR A 240 21.16 6.70 31.37
C TYR A 240 22.54 6.19 31.00
N LYS A 241 22.90 6.36 29.73
CA LYS A 241 24.26 6.09 29.24
C LYS A 241 24.67 7.22 28.30
N ASP A 242 25.79 7.88 28.59
CA ASP A 242 26.33 8.97 27.76
C ASP A 242 25.32 10.09 27.46
N ASN A 243 24.56 10.52 28.49
CA ASN A 243 23.45 11.48 28.39
C ASN A 243 22.31 11.07 27.45
N LYS A 244 22.22 9.79 27.06
CA LYS A 244 21.12 9.23 26.30
C LYS A 244 20.32 8.25 27.15
N ILE A 245 19.01 8.25 26.93
CA ILE A 245 18.10 7.29 27.56
C ILE A 245 18.27 5.94 26.85
N GLN A 246 18.50 4.91 27.64
CA GLN A 246 18.38 3.51 27.25
C GLN A 246 17.10 2.96 27.87
N TYR A 247 16.19 2.50 27.02
CA TYR A 247 14.92 1.92 27.45
C TYR A 247 15.00 0.40 27.47
N GLY A 248 14.78 -0.18 28.65
CA GLY A 248 14.85 -1.61 28.94
C GLY A 248 13.58 -2.11 29.61
N GLY A 249 13.70 -3.18 30.39
CA GLY A 249 12.54 -3.95 30.86
C GLY A 249 11.89 -4.72 29.71
N TYR A 250 10.77 -5.38 30.00
CA TYR A 250 10.06 -6.18 29.00
C TYR A 250 9.63 -5.32 27.78
N VAL A 251 9.02 -4.15 28.01
CA VAL A 251 8.54 -3.26 26.95
C VAL A 251 9.71 -2.71 26.13
N GLY A 252 10.81 -2.33 26.79
CA GLY A 252 12.01 -1.84 26.10
C GLY A 252 12.63 -2.90 25.21
N LEU A 253 12.72 -4.16 25.65
CA LEU A 253 13.22 -5.27 24.83
C LEU A 253 12.37 -5.47 23.57
N VAL A 254 11.04 -5.54 23.72
CA VAL A 254 10.13 -5.68 22.58
C VAL A 254 10.28 -4.50 21.62
N TRP A 255 10.30 -3.27 22.15
CA TRP A 255 10.41 -2.06 21.34
C TRP A 255 11.73 -2.01 20.56
N ASN A 256 12.86 -2.37 21.19
CA ASN A 256 14.17 -2.38 20.54
C ASN A 256 14.22 -3.37 19.37
N VAL A 257 13.58 -4.55 19.52
CA VAL A 257 13.44 -5.51 18.41
C VAL A 257 12.62 -4.89 17.27
N ILE A 258 11.50 -4.23 17.58
CA ILE A 258 10.67 -3.59 16.55
C ILE A 258 11.46 -2.45 15.87
N GLU A 259 12.20 -1.63 16.61
CA GLU A 259 13.08 -0.57 16.09
C GLU A 259 14.11 -1.14 15.10
N GLU A 260 14.78 -2.22 15.48
CA GLU A 260 15.80 -2.86 14.64
C GLU A 260 15.21 -3.51 13.38
N GLN A 261 14.09 -4.22 13.51
CA GLN A 261 13.45 -4.93 12.40
C GLN A 261 12.84 -3.94 11.40
N MET A 262 12.18 -2.89 11.91
CA MET A 262 11.51 -1.89 11.09
C MET A 262 12.43 -0.74 10.66
N LYS A 263 13.67 -0.70 11.15
CA LYS A 263 14.72 0.28 10.83
C LYS A 263 14.23 1.73 10.98
N PHE A 264 13.61 2.02 12.11
CA PHE A 264 13.39 3.40 12.57
C PHE A 264 14.37 3.72 13.71
N ARG A 265 14.27 4.90 14.30
CA ARG A 265 15.03 5.32 15.47
C ARG A 265 14.08 5.88 16.51
N THR A 266 14.41 5.73 17.79
CA THR A 266 13.61 6.33 18.86
C THR A 266 14.34 7.48 19.54
N GLU A 267 13.61 8.58 19.75
CA GLU A 267 13.97 9.62 20.70
C GLU A 267 13.05 9.48 21.92
N TYR A 268 13.63 9.15 23.08
CA TYR A 268 12.84 8.96 24.29
C TYR A 268 12.56 10.30 24.99
N VAL A 269 11.32 10.48 25.41
CA VAL A 269 10.85 11.61 26.22
C VAL A 269 10.36 11.05 27.55
N LEU A 270 10.93 11.52 28.66
CA LEU A 270 10.59 10.98 29.98
C LEU A 270 9.27 11.52 30.50
N ALA A 271 8.41 10.60 30.93
CA ALA A 271 7.19 10.91 31.65
C ALA A 271 7.50 11.01 33.15
N HIS A 272 8.02 12.15 33.60
CA HIS A 272 8.39 12.35 35.00
C HIS A 272 7.17 12.22 35.93
N ASN A 273 7.03 11.07 36.61
CA ASN A 273 6.02 10.77 37.64
C ASN A 273 4.56 10.95 37.19
N MET A 274 4.27 10.90 35.90
CA MET A 274 2.92 11.16 35.39
C MET A 274 2.02 9.91 35.29
N GLY A 275 2.54 8.73 35.63
CA GLY A 275 1.83 7.45 35.50
C GLY A 275 1.38 7.16 34.06
N THR A 276 0.53 6.14 33.89
CA THR A 276 0.02 5.77 32.55
C THR A 276 -0.98 6.79 32.00
N GLY A 277 -1.66 7.54 32.87
CA GLY A 277 -2.63 8.57 32.49
C GLY A 277 -4.08 8.19 32.75
N SER A 278 -4.83 9.21 33.19
CA SER A 278 -6.28 9.22 33.40
C SER A 278 -6.87 10.51 32.83
N GLU A 279 -8.15 10.44 32.48
CA GLU A 279 -8.92 11.62 32.10
C GLU A 279 -9.42 12.35 33.34
N VAL A 280 -9.13 13.65 33.42
CA VAL A 280 -9.60 14.52 34.49
C VAL A 280 -10.15 15.79 33.84
N ASN A 281 -11.45 16.05 34.00
CA ASN A 281 -12.14 17.21 33.44
C ASN A 281 -11.91 17.40 31.93
N GLY A 282 -12.01 16.32 31.16
CA GLY A 282 -11.80 16.34 29.69
C GLY A 282 -10.34 16.45 29.25
N THR A 283 -9.38 16.43 30.19
CA THR A 283 -7.95 16.51 29.88
C THR A 283 -7.25 15.23 30.29
N TRP A 284 -6.39 14.71 29.41
CA TRP A 284 -5.58 13.52 29.69
C TRP A 284 -4.25 13.87 30.36
N THR A 285 -3.94 13.12 31.42
CA THR A 285 -2.65 13.16 32.13
C THR A 285 -1.75 12.00 31.70
N GLY A 286 -0.51 11.95 32.20
CA GLY A 286 0.35 10.79 32.00
C GLY A 286 0.80 10.56 30.57
N LEU A 287 1.20 9.32 30.32
CA LEU A 287 1.60 8.86 28.99
C LEU A 287 0.50 9.10 27.94
N VAL A 288 -0.76 8.81 28.26
CA VAL A 288 -1.90 9.10 27.36
C VAL A 288 -1.97 10.61 27.07
N GLY A 289 -1.82 11.46 28.08
CA GLY A 289 -1.78 12.91 27.91
C GLY A 289 -0.64 13.38 27.00
N MET A 290 0.56 12.80 27.10
CA MET A 290 1.68 13.13 26.20
C MET A 290 1.36 12.81 24.75
N VAL A 291 0.66 11.70 24.52
CA VAL A 291 0.23 11.24 23.21
C VAL A 291 -0.89 12.15 22.64
N VAL A 292 -1.95 12.39 23.41
CA VAL A 292 -3.09 13.25 23.02
C VAL A 292 -2.63 14.66 22.69
N ASN A 293 -1.65 15.18 23.43
CA ASN A 293 -1.10 16.51 23.22
C ASN A 293 0.03 16.56 22.17
N ASN A 294 0.22 15.51 21.35
CA ASN A 294 1.25 15.42 20.30
C ASN A 294 2.70 15.68 20.78
N LYS A 295 2.97 15.53 22.09
CA LYS A 295 4.33 15.66 22.65
C LYS A 295 5.21 14.49 22.25
N VAL A 296 4.59 13.32 22.08
CA VAL A 296 5.23 12.10 21.61
C VAL A 296 4.36 11.45 20.53
N ASP A 297 4.98 10.60 19.72
CA ASP A 297 4.30 9.85 18.68
C ASP A 297 3.69 8.57 19.25
N VAL A 298 4.40 7.94 20.19
CA VAL A 298 4.03 6.69 20.87
C VAL A 298 4.32 6.76 22.37
N ALA A 299 3.55 6.05 23.18
CA ALA A 299 3.87 5.79 24.58
C ALA A 299 4.15 4.30 24.81
N LEU A 300 5.25 4.03 25.51
CA LEU A 300 5.77 2.68 25.70
C LEU A 300 5.49 2.18 27.11
N GLU A 301 4.35 1.54 27.33
CA GLU A 301 4.05 0.87 28.60
C GLU A 301 3.01 -0.22 28.40
N LEU A 302 2.79 -1.05 29.42
CA LEU A 302 1.65 -1.96 29.47
C LEU A 302 0.37 -1.18 29.77
N PHE A 303 -0.49 -1.01 28.78
CA PHE A 303 -1.80 -0.37 28.94
C PHE A 303 -2.93 -1.39 28.96
N SER A 304 -3.77 -1.30 29.98
CA SER A 304 -5.10 -1.92 29.94
C SER A 304 -6.01 -1.14 28.97
N ARG A 305 -6.69 -1.86 28.07
CA ARG A 305 -7.67 -1.28 27.13
C ARG A 305 -8.98 -0.96 27.84
N SER A 306 -9.16 0.28 28.27
CA SER A 306 -10.47 0.79 28.70
C SER A 306 -11.19 1.50 27.56
N THR A 307 -12.52 1.54 27.62
CA THR A 307 -13.35 2.31 26.67
C THR A 307 -12.91 3.77 26.59
N GLU A 308 -12.58 4.37 27.74
CA GLU A 308 -12.09 5.75 27.86
C GLU A 308 -10.81 5.96 27.03
N ARG A 309 -9.81 5.08 27.18
CA ARG A 309 -8.54 5.21 26.45
C ARG A 309 -8.69 4.92 24.97
N VAL A 310 -9.51 3.93 24.58
CA VAL A 310 -9.76 3.61 23.17
C VAL A 310 -10.41 4.79 22.44
N ASN A 311 -11.20 5.60 23.14
CA ASN A 311 -11.77 6.83 22.56
C ASN A 311 -10.74 7.97 22.44
N ALA A 312 -9.67 7.96 23.23
CA ALA A 312 -8.66 9.01 23.26
C ALA A 312 -7.46 8.74 22.34
N ILE A 313 -7.04 7.49 22.23
CA ILE A 313 -5.80 7.07 21.55
C ILE A 313 -5.97 5.76 20.80
N ASP A 314 -5.14 5.58 19.77
CA ASP A 314 -5.05 4.31 19.07
C ASP A 314 -4.08 3.36 19.80
N PHE A 315 -4.26 2.06 19.58
CA PHE A 315 -3.47 1.03 20.24
C PHE A 315 -2.85 0.03 19.25
N SER A 316 -1.73 -0.61 19.65
CA SER A 316 -1.14 -1.73 18.90
C SER A 316 -1.93 -3.01 19.01
N SER A 317 -1.49 -4.04 18.30
CA SER A 317 -1.89 -5.40 18.64
C SER A 317 -1.32 -5.77 20.01
N ALA A 318 -2.09 -6.59 20.75
CA ALA A 318 -1.69 -7.16 22.01
C ALA A 318 -0.41 -8.01 21.83
N VAL A 319 0.68 -7.62 22.49
CA VAL A 319 1.91 -8.42 22.62
C VAL A 319 1.91 -9.36 23.85
N TYR A 320 0.91 -9.29 24.75
CA TYR A 320 0.75 -10.08 25.99
C TYR A 320 -0.72 -10.15 26.36
N TYR A 321 -1.12 -11.31 26.88
CA TYR A 321 -2.49 -11.61 27.27
C TYR A 321 -2.46 -12.13 28.71
N ASP A 322 -3.15 -11.43 29.61
CA ASP A 322 -3.42 -11.95 30.96
C ASP A 322 -4.79 -12.68 30.99
N ARG A 323 -4.98 -13.57 31.95
CA ARG A 323 -6.24 -14.32 32.15
C ARG A 323 -7.43 -13.43 32.50
N SER A 324 -7.19 -12.18 32.90
CA SER A 324 -8.21 -11.15 33.16
C SER A 324 -8.60 -10.32 31.92
N GLY A 325 -7.88 -10.46 30.78
CA GLY A 325 -8.13 -9.73 29.53
C GLY A 325 -6.84 -9.34 28.79
N PRO A 326 -6.92 -8.86 27.53
CA PRO A 326 -5.72 -8.47 26.78
C PRO A 326 -5.11 -7.18 27.35
N GLU A 327 -3.81 -7.22 27.65
CA GLU A 327 -3.08 -6.13 28.32
C GLU A 327 -1.71 -5.92 27.69
N LEU A 328 -1.66 -5.59 26.40
CA LEU A 328 -0.38 -5.15 25.86
C LEU A 328 -0.44 -4.32 24.60
N GLU A 329 -0.70 -3.04 24.72
CA GLU A 329 -0.79 -2.22 23.54
C GLU A 329 -0.11 -0.88 23.67
N LEU A 330 0.75 -0.57 22.70
CA LEU A 330 1.41 0.73 22.61
C LEU A 330 0.36 1.81 22.32
N ALA A 331 0.24 2.77 23.23
CA ALA A 331 -0.64 3.93 23.14
C ALA A 331 -0.11 4.95 22.10
N ARG A 332 -0.96 5.44 21.19
CA ARG A 332 -0.52 6.13 19.96
C ARG A 332 -1.23 7.44 19.69
N SER A 333 -0.47 8.39 19.14
CA SER A 333 -1.03 9.63 18.62
C SER A 333 -1.61 9.37 17.23
N TRP A 334 -2.53 10.23 16.79
CA TRP A 334 -3.11 10.16 15.44
C TRP A 334 -2.05 10.14 14.32
N ASN A 335 -0.86 10.69 14.57
CA ASN A 335 0.24 10.78 13.61
C ASN A 335 1.10 9.49 13.52
N ALA A 336 1.02 8.57 14.49
CA ALA A 336 1.91 7.40 14.59
C ALA A 336 1.26 6.06 14.18
N ARG A 337 0.26 6.09 13.28
CA ARG A 337 -0.47 4.89 12.81
C ARG A 337 0.37 3.85 12.04
N LEU A 338 1.65 4.17 11.76
CA LEU A 338 2.60 3.32 11.03
C LEU A 338 2.84 1.95 11.67
N LEU A 339 2.73 1.85 13.01
CA LEU A 339 3.05 0.62 13.75
C LEU A 339 1.83 -0.27 14.02
N ALA A 340 0.64 0.07 13.51
CA ALA A 340 -0.61 -0.65 13.79
C ALA A 340 -0.73 -2.04 13.18
N GLN A 341 0.26 -2.42 12.40
CA GLN A 341 0.02 -3.32 11.30
C GLN A 341 1.07 -4.44 11.22
N THR A 342 2.18 -4.39 11.95
CA THR A 342 3.21 -5.45 11.88
C THR A 342 2.87 -6.78 12.61
N SER A 343 1.63 -6.98 13.08
CA SER A 343 1.20 -8.25 13.69
C SER A 343 0.26 -9.04 12.76
N PRO A 344 0.55 -10.32 12.46
CA PRO A 344 -0.25 -11.13 11.54
C PRO A 344 -1.58 -11.53 12.20
N SER A 345 -2.63 -10.74 11.99
CA SER A 345 -4.01 -11.20 12.18
C SER A 345 -4.49 -11.92 10.92
N SER A 346 -3.94 -13.10 10.65
CA SER A 346 -4.54 -14.11 9.78
C SER A 346 -4.81 -15.35 10.62
N GLY A 347 -6.05 -15.85 10.59
CA GLY A 347 -6.61 -16.84 11.50
C GLY A 347 -6.04 -18.26 11.39
N HIS A 348 -4.73 -18.42 11.54
CA HIS A 348 -4.11 -19.69 11.84
C HIS A 348 -3.65 -19.70 13.29
N ILE A 349 -4.24 -20.62 14.03
CA ILE A 349 -3.91 -20.98 15.41
C ILE A 349 -2.40 -21.24 15.47
N TRP A 350 -1.65 -20.37 16.14
CA TRP A 350 -0.34 -20.76 16.64
C TRP A 350 -0.54 -21.92 17.61
N PRO A 351 0.24 -23.02 17.51
CA PRO A 351 0.26 -23.98 18.60
C PRO A 351 0.70 -23.22 19.84
N ARG A 352 -0.13 -23.31 20.91
CA ARG A 352 0.18 -22.74 22.22
C ARG A 352 1.62 -23.09 22.56
N PRO A 353 2.51 -22.13 22.91
CA PRO A 353 3.75 -22.49 23.55
C PRO A 353 3.37 -23.09 24.91
N GLY A 354 3.48 -24.41 25.00
CA GLY A 354 3.48 -25.11 26.28
C GLY A 354 4.66 -24.66 27.14
N PRO A 355 4.58 -24.85 28.47
CA PRO A 355 5.54 -24.29 29.41
C PRO A 355 6.84 -25.09 29.35
N VAL A 356 7.89 -24.49 28.81
CA VAL A 356 9.27 -24.99 28.80
C VAL A 356 10.13 -23.72 28.78
N LEU A 357 10.93 -23.27 29.76
CA LEU A 357 11.45 -23.66 31.07
C LEU A 357 11.65 -22.30 31.81
N ALA A 358 11.51 -22.14 33.12
CA ALA A 358 12.37 -22.75 34.12
C ALA A 358 11.66 -22.77 35.48
N ARG A 359 11.78 -23.91 36.17
CA ARG A 359 11.61 -24.00 37.62
C ARG A 359 12.60 -23.03 38.27
N TYR A 360 12.08 -21.97 38.88
CA TYR A 360 12.73 -21.42 40.07
C TYR A 360 12.01 -22.00 41.28
N ASP A 361 12.77 -22.75 42.06
CA ASP A 361 12.40 -23.34 43.32
C ASP A 361 12.14 -22.22 44.34
N LEU A 362 10.88 -22.10 44.78
CA LEU A 362 10.40 -21.12 45.77
C LEU A 362 10.44 -21.69 47.21
N SER A 363 11.38 -22.58 47.53
CA SER A 363 11.47 -23.21 48.86
C SER A 363 12.37 -22.50 49.88
N THR A 364 12.89 -21.31 49.59
CA THR A 364 13.53 -20.49 50.63
C THR A 364 13.05 -19.06 50.49
N TRP A 365 12.41 -18.55 51.54
CA TRP A 365 12.36 -17.18 52.04
C TRP A 365 11.20 -17.12 53.06
N ASN A 366 11.45 -17.84 54.17
CA ASN A 366 10.74 -17.75 55.44
C ASN A 366 11.45 -16.71 56.30
N TYR A 367 10.67 -15.86 57.00
CA TYR A 367 11.07 -14.96 58.10
C TYR A 367 11.99 -13.78 57.68
N VAL A 368 11.75 -12.52 58.07
CA VAL A 368 11.54 -11.98 59.43
C VAL A 368 10.75 -10.66 59.37
N ARG A 369 9.68 -10.63 60.19
CA ARG A 369 8.88 -9.52 60.77
C ARG A 369 8.14 -8.53 59.87
#